data_AF-A0A5S3W1G3-F1
#
_entry.id   AF-A0A5S3W1G3-F1
#
_cell.length_a   1.000
_cell.length_b   1.000
_cell.length_c   1.000
_cell.angle_alpha   90.00
_cell.angle_beta   90.00
_cell.angle_gamma   90.00
#
_symmetry.space_group_name_H-M   'P 1'
#
loop_
_entity.id
_entity.type
_entity.pdbx_description
1 polymer ?
#
loop_
_entity_poly.entity_id
_entity_poly.type
_entity_poly.pdbx_seq_one_letter_code
_entity_poly.pdbx_strand_id
1 'polypeptide(L)'
;FKNYYLHYVCRQLKAYFPELLSYTRFLALMPSVVVPMCSYLTSKLGKPTGIQFIDSTKIEVCHIIRAKRNKVFEGVAHHGKGTMGWSYGFKLHLII
;
A
#
# COMPACT_ATOMS: atom_id res chain seq x y z
N PHE A 1 -3.34 7.33 10.05
CA PHE A 1 -3.30 8.43 9.05
C PHE A 1 -3.70 9.79 9.63
N LYS A 2 -4.83 9.93 10.36
CA LYS A 2 -5.27 11.21 10.96
C LYS A 2 -4.18 11.96 11.76
N ASN A 3 -3.48 11.26 12.65
CA ASN A 3 -2.40 11.85 13.46
C ASN A 3 -1.25 12.39 12.58
N TYR A 4 -0.81 11.59 11.60
CA TYR A 4 0.18 12.01 10.60
C TYR A 4 -0.27 13.26 9.83
N TYR A 5 -1.50 13.29 9.34
CA TYR A 5 -2.03 14.44 8.61
C TYR A 5 -2.03 15.71 9.48
N LEU A 6 -2.57 15.64 10.68
CA LEU A 6 -2.73 16.82 11.55
C LEU A 6 -1.40 17.33 12.12
N HIS A 7 -0.49 16.44 12.51
CA HIS A 7 0.72 16.83 13.25
C HIS A 7 1.96 16.95 12.38
N TYR A 8 2.03 16.20 11.28
CA TYR A 8 3.16 16.25 10.36
C TYR A 8 2.81 17.07 9.11
N VAL A 9 1.75 16.70 8.39
CA VAL A 9 1.41 17.37 7.11
C VAL A 9 0.98 18.82 7.33
N CYS A 10 0.02 19.07 8.23
CA CYS A 10 -0.47 20.44 8.48
C CYS A 10 0.57 21.37 9.13
N ARG A 11 1.58 20.83 9.82
CA ARG A 11 2.56 21.64 10.57
C ARG A 11 3.90 21.72 9.87
N GLN A 12 4.52 20.58 9.57
CA GLN A 12 5.87 20.53 9.02
C GLN A 12 5.89 20.75 7.51
N LEU A 13 4.86 20.31 6.79
CA LEU A 13 4.80 20.43 5.33
C LEU A 13 4.03 21.67 4.84
N LYS A 14 3.63 22.57 5.74
CA LYS A 14 2.84 23.76 5.40
C LYS A 14 3.52 24.67 4.36
N ALA A 15 4.85 24.72 4.37
CA ALA A 15 5.63 25.49 3.38
C ALA A 15 5.44 24.96 1.94
N TYR A 16 5.23 23.66 1.78
CA TYR A 16 5.02 23.01 0.49
C TYR A 16 3.55 22.99 0.07
N PHE A 17 2.64 23.04 1.04
CA PHE A 17 1.20 23.00 0.83
C PHE A 17 0.52 24.17 1.56
N PRO A 18 0.64 25.41 1.04
CA PRO A 18 0.13 26.60 1.70
C PRO A 18 -1.40 26.58 1.83
N GLU A 19 -2.10 25.97 0.87
CA GLU A 19 -3.57 25.83 0.83
C GLU A 19 -4.03 24.40 1.18
N LEU A 20 -3.57 23.88 2.32
CA LEU A 20 -3.94 22.53 2.73
C LEU A 20 -5.42 22.43 3.15
N LEU A 21 -6.10 21.37 2.70
CA LEU A 21 -7.48 21.09 3.08
C LEU A 21 -7.57 20.67 4.56
N SER A 22 -8.73 20.91 5.19
CA SER A 22 -9.04 20.29 6.47
C SER A 22 -9.06 18.76 6.32
N TYR A 23 -8.73 18.03 7.39
CA TYR A 23 -8.69 16.56 7.35
C TYR A 23 -10.00 15.95 6.85
N THR A 24 -11.15 16.49 7.26
CA THR A 24 -12.47 16.01 6.84
C THR A 24 -12.72 16.26 5.36
N ARG A 25 -12.34 17.44 4.84
CA ARG A 25 -12.49 17.78 3.42
C ARG A 25 -11.52 16.99 2.54
N PHE A 26 -10.30 16.74 3.04
CA PHE A 26 -9.34 15.85 2.39
C PHE A 26 -9.90 14.44 2.23
N LEU A 27 -10.49 13.85 3.28
CA LEU A 27 -11.11 12.53 3.20
C LEU A 27 -12.28 12.48 2.22
N ALA A 28 -13.13 13.52 2.20
CA ALA A 28 -14.26 13.60 1.29
C ALA A 28 -13.81 13.66 -0.18
N LEU A 29 -12.70 14.36 -0.46
CA LEU A 29 -12.19 14.53 -1.81
C LEU A 29 -11.35 13.35 -2.28
N MET A 30 -10.65 12.63 -1.38
CA MET A 30 -9.73 11.54 -1.75
C MET A 30 -10.26 10.63 -2.88
N PRO A 31 -11.48 10.05 -2.81
CA PRO A 31 -11.99 9.16 -3.85
C PRO A 31 -12.07 9.81 -5.24
N SER A 32 -12.42 11.10 -5.31
CA SER A 32 -12.53 11.84 -6.57
C SER A 32 -11.18 12.13 -7.22
N VAL A 33 -10.11 12.21 -6.41
CA VAL A 33 -8.76 12.50 -6.91
C VAL A 33 -8.01 11.23 -7.32
N VAL A 34 -8.45 10.05 -6.87
CA VAL A 34 -7.81 8.77 -7.24
C VAL A 34 -7.78 8.56 -8.76
N VAL A 35 -8.92 8.77 -9.42
CA VAL A 35 -9.03 8.55 -10.89
C VAL A 35 -8.08 9.45 -11.69
N PRO A 36 -8.06 10.79 -11.53
CA PRO A 36 -7.12 11.64 -12.25
C PRO A 36 -5.66 11.36 -11.85
N MET A 37 -5.40 10.98 -10.60
CA MET A 37 -4.04 10.61 -10.16
C MET A 37 -3.56 9.31 -10.82
N CYS A 38 -4.42 8.29 -10.92
CA CYS A 38 -4.13 7.06 -11.65
C CYS A 38 -3.91 7.32 -13.15
N SER A 39 -4.74 8.18 -13.76
CA SER A 39 -4.57 8.59 -15.16
C SER A 39 -3.23 9.31 -15.37
N TYR A 40 -2.87 10.22 -14.48
CA TYR A 40 -1.59 10.93 -14.53
C TYR A 40 -0.42 9.95 -14.42
N LEU A 41 -0.43 9.07 -13.42
CA LEU A 41 0.62 8.07 -13.24
C LEU A 41 0.73 7.17 -14.46
N THR A 42 -0.39 6.69 -15.00
CA THR A 42 -0.42 5.86 -16.22
C THR A 42 0.20 6.60 -17.41
N SER A 43 -0.03 7.90 -17.55
CA SER A 43 0.59 8.72 -18.60
C SER A 43 2.11 8.89 -18.44
N LYS A 44 2.63 8.71 -17.22
CA LYS A 44 4.07 8.79 -16.89
C LYS A 44 4.76 7.43 -16.85
N LEU A 45 3.99 6.33 -16.88
CA LEU A 45 4.56 4.99 -17.04
C LEU A 45 5.23 4.91 -18.42
N GLY A 46 6.45 4.37 -18.44
CA GLY A 46 7.14 4.08 -19.69
C GLY A 46 6.38 3.04 -20.52
N LYS A 47 6.68 2.97 -21.82
CA LYS A 47 6.12 1.89 -22.65
C LYS A 47 6.55 0.55 -22.05
N PRO A 48 5.63 -0.39 -21.77
CA PRO A 48 6.01 -1.71 -21.27
C PRO A 48 6.91 -2.38 -22.32
N THR A 49 8.18 -2.57 -21.99
CA THR A 49 9.21 -3.12 -22.89
C THR A 49 9.19 -4.64 -22.97
N GLY A 50 8.17 -5.29 -22.41
CA GLY A 50 8.07 -6.75 -22.27
C GLY A 50 8.85 -7.32 -21.09
N ILE A 51 9.67 -6.51 -20.43
CA ILE A 51 10.36 -6.86 -19.17
C ILE A 51 9.54 -6.28 -18.03
N GLN A 52 8.72 -7.12 -17.40
CA GLN A 52 7.95 -6.75 -16.21
C GLN A 52 8.72 -7.23 -14.99
N PHE A 53 9.06 -6.32 -14.08
CA PHE A 53 9.69 -6.69 -12.83
C PHE A 53 8.63 -7.23 -11.89
N ILE A 54 8.61 -8.55 -11.70
CA ILE A 54 7.78 -9.19 -10.69
C ILE A 54 8.50 -9.07 -9.36
N ASP A 55 8.20 -8.01 -8.61
CA ASP A 55 8.58 -7.99 -7.19
C ASP A 55 7.63 -8.94 -6.46
N SER A 56 8.20 -10.02 -5.91
CA SER A 56 7.44 -10.94 -5.07
C SER A 56 7.49 -10.43 -3.63
N THR A 57 6.66 -9.45 -3.29
CA THR A 57 6.60 -8.93 -1.93
C THR A 57 5.88 -9.96 -1.04
N LYS A 58 6.51 -10.37 0.06
CA LYS A 58 5.84 -11.22 1.05
C LYS A 58 4.84 -10.38 1.86
N ILE A 59 3.60 -10.83 1.96
CA ILE A 59 2.57 -10.22 2.79
C ILE A 59 2.26 -11.18 3.93
N GLU A 60 2.62 -10.78 5.15
CA GLU A 60 2.32 -11.54 6.36
C GLU A 60 0.91 -11.19 6.84
N VAL A 61 0.01 -12.17 6.85
CA VAL A 61 -1.40 -11.96 7.24
C VAL A 61 -1.63 -12.15 8.72
N CYS A 62 -0.83 -12.99 9.39
CA CYS A 62 -0.80 -13.06 10.84
C CYS A 62 0.52 -13.63 11.37
N HIS A 63 0.74 -13.51 12.68
CA HIS A 63 1.86 -14.14 13.35
C HIS A 63 1.78 -15.67 13.23
N ILE A 64 2.92 -16.35 13.06
CA ILE A 64 2.98 -17.79 12.74
C ILE A 64 2.24 -18.68 13.75
N ILE A 65 2.29 -18.33 15.03
CA ILE A 65 1.60 -19.04 16.12
C ILE A 65 0.07 -19.00 15.92
N ARG A 66 -0.45 -17.97 15.26
CA ARG A 66 -1.89 -17.79 15.01
C ARG A 66 -2.35 -18.35 13.66
N ALA A 67 -1.44 -18.93 12.85
CA ALA A 67 -1.78 -19.47 11.53
C ALA A 67 -2.94 -20.47 11.60
N LYS A 68 -2.93 -21.39 12.56
CA LYS A 68 -4.00 -22.40 12.76
C LYS A 68 -5.38 -21.82 13.07
N ARG A 69 -5.46 -20.56 13.51
CA ARG A 69 -6.73 -19.88 13.85
C ARG A 69 -7.21 -18.94 12.75
N ASN A 70 -6.40 -18.70 11.72
CA ASN A 70 -6.74 -17.82 10.62
C ASN A 70 -7.65 -18.56 9.64
N LYS A 71 -8.95 -18.22 9.63
CA LYS A 71 -9.94 -18.74 8.68
C LYS A 71 -10.15 -17.82 7.47
N VAL A 72 -9.73 -16.56 7.56
CA VAL A 72 -9.98 -15.54 6.53
C VAL A 72 -9.15 -15.83 5.27
N PHE A 73 -7.93 -16.34 5.45
CA PHE A 73 -7.01 -16.65 4.37
C PHE A 73 -6.76 -18.16 4.24
N GLU A 74 -7.70 -18.98 4.68
CA GLU A 74 -7.62 -20.44 4.56
C GLU A 74 -7.53 -20.83 3.07
N GLY A 75 -6.56 -21.66 2.71
CA GLY A 75 -6.30 -22.06 1.32
C GLY A 75 -5.53 -21.04 0.47
N VAL A 76 -5.34 -19.81 0.94
CA VAL A 76 -4.57 -18.76 0.24
C VAL A 76 -3.23 -18.49 0.92
N ALA A 77 -3.23 -18.41 2.26
CA ALA A 77 -2.03 -18.17 3.05
C ALA A 77 -1.31 -19.47 3.39
N HIS A 78 0.00 -19.47 3.22
CA HIS A 78 0.88 -20.61 3.48
C HIS A 78 2.04 -20.22 4.40
N HIS A 79 2.62 -21.24 5.04
CA HIS A 79 3.87 -21.06 5.76
C HIS A 79 5.03 -20.94 4.77
N GLY A 80 5.81 -19.87 4.90
CA GLY A 80 7.01 -19.63 4.11
C GLY A 80 8.22 -19.33 5.00
N LYS A 81 9.41 -19.70 4.52
CA LYS A 81 10.68 -19.35 5.17
C LYS A 81 11.45 -18.39 4.28
N GLY A 82 11.81 -17.22 4.81
CA GLY A 82 12.67 -16.24 4.16
C GLY A 82 13.97 -16.03 4.93
N THR A 83 14.82 -15.13 4.43
CA THR A 83 16.04 -14.68 5.13
C THR A 83 15.76 -14.14 6.53
N MET A 84 14.59 -13.51 6.71
CA MET A 84 14.15 -12.95 7.99
C MET A 84 13.42 -13.95 8.91
N GLY A 85 13.36 -15.24 8.54
CA GLY A 85 12.71 -16.30 9.33
C GLY A 85 11.39 -16.80 8.76
N TRP A 86 10.57 -17.40 9.62
CA TRP A 86 9.31 -18.01 9.23
C TRP A 86 8.14 -17.02 9.26
N SER A 87 7.30 -17.07 8.23
CA SER A 87 6.12 -16.22 8.08
C SER A 87 4.89 -17.03 7.66
N TYR A 88 3.70 -16.52 7.96
CA TYR A 88 2.44 -17.07 7.44
C TYR A 88 1.73 -16.03 6.58
N GLY A 89 1.59 -16.32 5.28
CA GLY A 89 0.96 -15.44 4.33
C GLY A 89 1.18 -15.84 2.88
N PHE A 90 1.16 -14.87 1.96
CA PHE A 90 1.30 -15.12 0.53
C PHE A 90 2.24 -14.12 -0.12
N LYS A 91 2.73 -14.45 -1.33
CA LYS A 91 3.51 -13.55 -2.15
C LYS A 91 2.58 -12.82 -3.11
N LEU A 92 2.65 -11.51 -3.12
CA LEU A 92 1.97 -10.71 -4.14
C LEU A 92 2.92 -10.58 -5.33
N HIS A 93 2.47 -11.00 -6.50
CA HIS A 93 3.18 -10.79 -7.76
C HIS A 93 2.58 -9.56 -8.43
N LEU A 94 3.24 -8.41 -8.27
CA LEU A 94 2.86 -7.20 -8.99
C LEU A 94 3.60 -7.17 -10.32
N ILE A 95 2.83 -6.98 -11.39
CA ILE A 95 3.35 -6.64 -12.70
C ILE A 95 3.39 -5.11 -12.76
N ILE A 96 4.58 -4.53 -12.93
CA ILE A 96 4.82 -3.10 -13.15
C ILE A 96 5.48 -2.92 -14.51
#